data_AF-A0A212CB40-F1
#
_entry.id   AF-A0A212CB40-F1
#
_cell.length_a   1.000
_cell.length_b   1.000
_cell.length_c   1.000
_cell.angle_alpha   90.00
_cell.angle_beta   90.00
_cell.angle_gamma   90.00
#
_symmetry.space_group_name_H-M   'P 1'
#
loop_
_entity.id
_entity.type
_entity.pdbx_description
1 polymer ?
#
loop_
_entity_poly.entity_id
_entity_poly.type
_entity_poly.pdbx_seq_one_letter_code
_entity_poly.pdbx_strand_id
1 'polypeptide(L)'
;MDQNHTSSRLRILLRHLDGCLARAIRKFYEENGFLVIKNLVSDADIQRFRNEFDRICRGEVKPFGLSVMRDVTIPKSEYVPSEKMISKVQDFQEDEELFRYCTLPEILKYVECFTGPNIMAMHTMLINKPPDSGKKTSRHPLHQDLHYFLFRPSNSIVCAWTAMEHIDRNNGCLVVLPGTHKGPLKPHDYPQWEGGVNIMFYGIQDYDKNNARVHLTISCHFADANCHYIDLKGTNQENVGKEMEEVFCKIYGQKTTSLKDIWTFRGRVVKGKRINL
;
A
#
# COMPACT_ATOMS: atom_id res chain seq x y z
N MET A 1 40.34 22.44 -1.77
CA MET A 1 39.07 23.06 -2.22
C MET A 1 37.97 22.06 -1.95
N ASP A 2 36.84 22.54 -1.45
CA ASP A 2 35.93 21.73 -0.66
C ASP A 2 35.03 20.80 -1.49
N GLN A 3 34.94 19.55 -1.04
CA GLN A 3 33.75 18.72 -1.25
C GLN A 3 33.01 18.59 0.08
N ASN A 4 32.33 19.67 0.46
CA ASN A 4 31.40 19.65 1.58
C ASN A 4 30.20 18.76 1.23
N HIS A 5 30.34 17.46 1.49
CA HIS A 5 29.27 16.48 1.36
C HIS A 5 28.28 16.66 2.52
N THR A 6 27.53 17.77 2.50
CA THR A 6 26.47 18.05 3.48
C THR A 6 25.41 16.97 3.37
N SER A 7 25.43 16.02 4.31
CA SER A 7 24.41 15.00 4.47
C SER A 7 23.06 15.67 4.65
N SER A 8 22.28 15.69 3.57
CA SER A 8 20.91 16.18 3.52
C SER A 8 20.01 15.20 4.28
N ARG A 9 20.10 15.24 5.61
CA ARG A 9 19.21 14.51 6.53
C ARG A 9 17.79 14.70 6.03
N LEU A 10 17.14 13.63 5.59
CA LEU A 10 15.74 13.59 5.17
C LEU A 10 14.84 13.94 6.36
N ARG A 11 14.72 15.23 6.66
CA ARG A 11 13.70 15.76 7.54
C ARG A 11 12.38 15.58 6.81
N ILE A 12 11.60 14.58 7.22
CA ILE A 12 10.22 14.44 6.79
C ILE A 12 9.51 15.69 7.33
N LEU A 13 9.23 16.61 6.41
CA LEU A 13 8.78 17.95 6.76
C LEU A 13 7.26 17.88 6.96
N LEU A 14 6.87 17.27 8.08
CA LEU A 14 5.49 17.17 8.55
C LEU A 14 4.93 18.60 8.68
N ARG A 15 4.11 19.01 7.70
CA ARG A 15 4.01 20.42 7.28
C ARG A 15 3.08 21.28 8.14
N HIS A 16 2.08 20.69 8.80
CA HIS A 16 1.12 21.39 9.68
C HIS A 16 0.97 20.56 10.96
N LEU A 17 1.65 20.95 12.05
CA LEU A 17 1.83 20.07 13.21
C LEU A 17 1.35 20.62 14.55
N ASP A 18 1.00 21.90 14.66
CA ASP A 18 0.68 22.56 15.94
C ASP A 18 -0.71 22.20 16.52
N GLY A 19 -1.20 20.98 16.21
CA GLY A 19 -2.45 20.43 16.76
C GLY A 19 -2.63 18.91 16.62
N CYS A 20 -2.14 18.25 15.57
CA CYS A 20 -2.54 16.84 15.28
C CYS A 20 -1.63 15.75 15.87
N LEU A 21 -0.34 15.98 16.07
CA LEU A 21 0.61 14.97 16.57
C LEU A 21 1.54 15.57 17.64
N ALA A 22 1.48 15.02 18.85
CA ALA A 22 2.37 15.42 19.94
C ALA A 22 3.85 15.20 19.58
N ARG A 23 4.74 16.08 20.07
CA ARG A 23 6.18 16.11 19.72
C ARG A 23 6.90 14.76 19.88
N ALA A 24 6.51 13.96 20.87
CA ALA A 24 7.05 12.61 21.07
C ALA A 24 6.64 11.63 19.95
N ILE A 25 5.39 11.70 19.47
CA ILE A 25 4.86 10.85 18.40
C ILE A 25 5.55 11.21 17.06
N ARG A 26 5.72 12.52 16.79
CA ARG A 26 6.57 13.00 15.69
C ARG A 26 7.96 12.37 15.74
N LYS A 27 8.64 12.50 16.88
CA LYS A 27 10.01 11.99 17.05
C LYS A 27 10.08 10.49 16.79
N PHE A 28 9.12 9.72 17.32
CA PHE A 28 9.04 8.28 17.07
C PHE A 28 8.91 7.96 15.58
N TYR A 29 8.09 8.69 14.81
CA TYR A 29 8.01 8.50 13.37
C TYR A 29 9.32 8.88 12.65
N GLU A 30 9.89 10.04 12.96
CA GLU A 30 11.19 10.49 12.39
C GLU A 30 12.36 9.56 12.77
N GLU A 31 12.23 8.77 13.84
CA GLU A 31 13.18 7.72 14.21
C GLU A 31 12.89 6.40 13.46
N ASN A 32 11.64 5.92 13.45
CA ASN A 32 11.28 4.55 13.10
C ASN A 32 10.60 4.38 11.72
N GLY A 33 9.85 5.37 11.23
CA GLY A 33 9.16 5.33 9.93
C GLY A 33 7.74 4.80 9.92
N PHE A 34 7.17 4.53 11.10
CA PHE A 34 5.78 4.10 11.25
C PHE A 34 5.16 4.73 12.50
N LEU A 35 3.82 4.74 12.55
CA LEU A 35 3.02 5.05 13.74
C LEU A 35 2.01 3.94 13.95
N VAL A 36 1.55 3.78 15.20
CA VAL A 36 0.41 2.93 15.56
C VAL A 36 -0.54 3.78 16.39
N ILE A 37 -1.71 4.08 15.82
CA ILE A 37 -2.80 4.75 16.53
C ILE A 37 -3.83 3.67 16.88
N LYS A 38 -3.99 3.37 18.17
CA LYS A 38 -4.94 2.35 18.63
C LYS A 38 -6.37 2.86 18.47
N ASN A 39 -7.28 1.97 18.06
CA ASN A 39 -8.72 2.22 17.98
C ASN A 39 -9.08 3.47 17.14
N LEU A 40 -8.37 3.69 16.04
CA LEU A 40 -8.53 4.89 15.19
C LEU A 40 -9.81 4.88 14.35
N VAL A 41 -10.27 3.70 13.95
CA VAL A 41 -11.52 3.49 13.20
C VAL A 41 -12.47 2.70 14.08
N SER A 42 -13.77 2.99 13.97
CA SER A 42 -14.79 2.36 14.82
C SER A 42 -15.02 0.89 14.45
N ASP A 43 -15.35 0.05 15.43
CA ASP A 43 -15.75 -1.34 15.18
C ASP A 43 -16.96 -1.44 14.24
N ALA A 44 -17.82 -0.42 14.21
CA ALA A 44 -18.96 -0.32 13.31
C ALA A 44 -18.53 -0.11 11.84
N ASP A 45 -17.55 0.76 11.58
CA ASP A 45 -16.99 0.94 10.24
C ASP A 45 -16.18 -0.29 9.79
N ILE A 46 -15.41 -0.89 10.70
CA ILE A 46 -14.76 -2.18 10.45
C ILE A 46 -15.79 -3.24 10.03
N GLN A 47 -16.92 -3.36 10.73
CA GLN A 47 -17.95 -4.32 10.37
C GLN A 47 -18.61 -4.00 9.01
N ARG A 48 -18.76 -2.72 8.64
CA ARG A 48 -19.23 -2.32 7.29
C ARG A 48 -18.26 -2.80 6.20
N PHE A 49 -16.97 -2.54 6.36
CA PHE A 49 -15.95 -2.99 5.40
C PHE A 49 -15.89 -4.52 5.28
N ARG A 50 -16.08 -5.26 6.39
CA ARG A 50 -16.19 -6.72 6.38
C ARG A 50 -17.44 -7.20 5.64
N ASN A 51 -18.60 -6.58 5.89
CA ASN A 51 -19.85 -6.93 5.23
C ASN A 51 -19.76 -6.71 3.71
N GLU A 52 -19.19 -5.58 3.25
CA GLU A 52 -19.06 -5.33 1.82
C GLU A 52 -18.06 -6.27 1.15
N PHE A 53 -16.95 -6.56 1.82
CA PHE A 53 -15.99 -7.56 1.33
C PHE A 53 -16.62 -8.94 1.16
N ASP A 54 -17.47 -9.40 2.09
CA ASP A 54 -18.21 -10.66 1.95
C ASP A 54 -19.25 -10.61 0.79
N ARG A 55 -19.95 -9.48 0.60
CA ARG A 55 -20.84 -9.27 -0.57
C ARG A 55 -20.08 -9.34 -1.90
N ILE A 56 -18.88 -8.76 -1.97
CA ILE A 56 -17.96 -8.92 -3.12
C ILE A 56 -17.52 -10.38 -3.27
N CYS A 57 -17.21 -11.08 -2.18
CA CYS A 57 -16.78 -12.48 -2.22
C CYS A 57 -17.87 -13.44 -2.69
N ARG A 58 -19.12 -13.18 -2.32
CA ARG A 58 -20.31 -13.88 -2.84
C ARG A 58 -20.69 -13.46 -4.26
N GLY A 59 -20.09 -12.38 -4.78
CA GLY A 59 -20.36 -11.85 -6.12
C GLY A 59 -21.68 -11.08 -6.23
N GLU A 60 -22.23 -10.64 -5.10
CA GLU A 60 -23.42 -9.79 -5.00
C GLU A 60 -23.12 -8.34 -5.40
N VAL A 61 -21.86 -7.93 -5.21
CA VAL A 61 -21.32 -6.60 -5.56
C VAL A 61 -20.11 -6.79 -6.48
N LYS A 62 -20.03 -5.98 -7.54
CA LYS A 62 -18.99 -6.04 -8.57
C LYS A 62 -18.58 -4.62 -8.98
N PRO A 63 -17.77 -3.93 -8.16
CA PRO A 63 -17.37 -2.54 -8.40
C PRO A 63 -16.54 -2.43 -9.69
N PHE A 64 -16.69 -1.32 -10.40
CA PHE A 64 -16.00 -1.13 -11.67
C PHE A 64 -14.47 -1.00 -11.46
N GLY A 65 -13.70 -1.79 -12.22
CA GLY A 65 -12.24 -1.83 -12.11
C GLY A 65 -11.67 -2.65 -10.94
N LEU A 66 -12.52 -3.22 -10.07
CA LEU A 66 -12.06 -4.00 -8.91
C LEU A 66 -11.25 -5.24 -9.33
N SER A 67 -10.01 -5.31 -8.86
CA SER A 67 -9.08 -6.41 -9.14
C SER A 67 -9.15 -7.48 -8.05
N VAL A 68 -9.75 -8.63 -8.35
CA VAL A 68 -9.94 -9.75 -7.41
C VAL A 68 -8.83 -10.80 -7.54
N MET A 69 -7.96 -10.89 -6.54
CA MET A 69 -6.90 -11.90 -6.44
C MET A 69 -7.33 -13.12 -5.63
N ARG A 70 -6.84 -14.29 -6.03
CA ARG A 70 -7.02 -15.59 -5.37
C ARG A 70 -5.65 -16.22 -5.18
N ASP A 71 -5.49 -17.08 -4.17
CA ASP A 71 -4.19 -17.77 -3.98
C ASP A 71 -3.92 -18.74 -5.14
N VAL A 72 -2.71 -18.67 -5.72
CA VAL A 72 -2.30 -19.50 -6.87
C VAL A 72 -2.31 -21.01 -6.58
N THR A 73 -2.35 -21.42 -5.31
CA THR A 73 -2.43 -22.83 -4.91
C THR A 73 -3.83 -23.45 -5.04
N ILE A 74 -4.87 -22.65 -5.33
CA ILE A 74 -6.26 -23.11 -5.47
C ILE A 74 -6.59 -23.36 -6.95
N PRO A 75 -6.97 -24.59 -7.36
CA PRO A 75 -7.37 -24.88 -8.73
C PRO A 75 -8.62 -24.10 -9.18
N LYS A 76 -8.64 -23.63 -10.44
CA LYS A 76 -9.79 -22.91 -11.02
C LYS A 76 -11.11 -23.71 -11.02
N SER A 77 -11.01 -25.04 -10.97
CA SER A 77 -12.15 -25.96 -10.85
C SER A 77 -12.83 -25.95 -9.47
N GLU A 78 -12.17 -25.40 -8.45
CA GLU A 78 -12.63 -25.40 -7.05
C GLU A 78 -13.11 -24.00 -6.58
N TYR A 79 -13.27 -23.06 -7.52
CA TYR A 79 -13.64 -21.66 -7.23
C TYR A 79 -15.10 -21.50 -6.78
N VAL A 80 -15.35 -21.68 -5.48
CA VAL A 80 -16.62 -21.33 -4.82
C VAL A 80 -16.63 -19.84 -4.44
N PRO A 81 -17.66 -19.05 -4.81
CA PRO A 81 -17.83 -17.66 -4.36
C PRO A 81 -17.92 -17.57 -2.82
N SER A 82 -16.80 -17.25 -2.18
CA SER A 82 -16.65 -17.21 -0.73
C SER A 82 -15.38 -16.48 -0.31
N GLU A 83 -15.41 -15.86 0.88
CA GLU A 83 -14.27 -15.15 1.49
C GLU A 83 -12.97 -15.97 1.45
N LYS A 84 -13.06 -17.26 1.77
CA LYS A 84 -11.94 -18.21 1.85
C LYS A 84 -11.11 -18.34 0.56
N MET A 85 -11.67 -17.99 -0.60
CA MET A 85 -11.01 -18.14 -1.91
C MET A 85 -10.35 -16.83 -2.40
N ILE A 86 -10.69 -15.67 -1.83
CA ILE A 86 -10.18 -14.36 -2.27
C ILE A 86 -9.13 -13.87 -1.28
N SER A 87 -7.88 -13.79 -1.74
CA SER A 87 -6.72 -13.42 -0.91
C SER A 87 -6.44 -11.92 -0.87
N LYS A 88 -6.93 -11.18 -1.87
CA LYS A 88 -6.87 -9.71 -1.92
C LYS A 88 -7.91 -9.17 -2.89
N VAL A 89 -8.48 -8.01 -2.59
CA VAL A 89 -9.04 -7.11 -3.62
C VAL A 89 -8.24 -5.81 -3.67
N GLN A 90 -8.08 -5.27 -4.88
CA GLN A 90 -7.47 -3.96 -5.13
C GLN A 90 -8.38 -3.14 -6.03
N ASP A 91 -8.15 -1.82 -6.11
CA ASP A 91 -8.92 -0.91 -6.96
C ASP A 91 -10.39 -0.76 -6.54
N PHE A 92 -10.64 -0.67 -5.23
CA PHE A 92 -11.99 -0.50 -4.66
C PHE A 92 -12.50 0.95 -4.68
N GLN A 93 -11.84 1.89 -5.37
CA GLN A 93 -12.25 3.31 -5.36
C GLN A 93 -13.62 3.60 -5.99
N GLU A 94 -14.20 2.66 -6.73
CA GLU A 94 -15.58 2.72 -7.26
C GLU A 94 -16.57 1.86 -6.43
N ASP A 95 -16.16 1.42 -5.24
CA ASP A 95 -17.00 0.78 -4.23
C ASP A 95 -17.31 1.80 -3.12
N GLU A 96 -18.57 2.20 -2.95
CA GLU A 96 -18.92 3.28 -2.02
C GLU A 96 -18.57 2.94 -0.56
N GLU A 97 -18.82 1.70 -0.12
CA GLU A 97 -18.63 1.31 1.28
C GLU A 97 -17.17 1.05 1.62
N LEU A 98 -16.36 0.46 0.72
CA LEU A 98 -14.92 0.33 0.94
C LEU A 98 -14.19 1.67 0.76
N PHE A 99 -14.59 2.51 -0.20
CA PHE A 99 -13.95 3.81 -0.42
C PHE A 99 -14.24 4.84 0.70
N ARG A 100 -15.27 4.64 1.53
CA ARG A 100 -15.42 5.35 2.83
C ARG A 100 -14.12 5.34 3.64
N TYR A 101 -13.36 4.25 3.66
CA TYR A 101 -12.09 4.17 4.38
C TYR A 101 -11.10 5.29 3.96
N CYS A 102 -11.08 5.62 2.67
CA CYS A 102 -10.23 6.67 2.12
C CYS A 102 -10.70 8.09 2.45
N THR A 103 -11.94 8.26 2.95
CA THR A 103 -12.55 9.56 3.27
C THR A 103 -12.88 9.74 4.76
N LEU A 104 -12.64 8.72 5.61
CA LEU A 104 -12.80 8.81 7.07
C LEU A 104 -12.00 10.00 7.65
N PRO A 105 -12.66 10.95 8.35
CA PRO A 105 -12.00 12.09 9.00
C PRO A 105 -10.86 11.68 9.95
N GLU A 106 -11.02 10.54 10.62
CA GLU A 106 -10.06 9.94 11.55
C GLU A 106 -8.75 9.57 10.84
N ILE A 107 -8.85 8.96 9.66
CA ILE A 107 -7.71 8.63 8.80
C ILE A 107 -7.10 9.92 8.21
N LEU A 108 -7.94 10.77 7.62
CA LEU A 108 -7.48 11.98 6.92
C LEU A 108 -6.74 12.96 7.85
N LYS A 109 -7.15 13.06 9.12
CA LYS A 109 -6.45 13.85 10.16
C LYS A 109 -4.98 13.47 10.32
N TYR A 110 -4.65 12.18 10.22
CA TYR A 110 -3.27 11.71 10.30
C TYR A 110 -2.58 11.75 8.93
N VAL A 111 -3.26 11.41 7.84
CA VAL A 111 -2.70 11.46 6.47
C VAL A 111 -2.23 12.88 6.10
N GLU A 112 -3.01 13.91 6.45
CA GLU A 112 -2.70 15.33 6.23
C GLU A 112 -1.38 15.78 6.88
N CYS A 113 -0.95 15.14 7.98
CA CYS A 113 0.33 15.46 8.64
C CYS A 113 1.54 15.17 7.73
N PHE A 114 1.40 14.24 6.77
CA PHE A 114 2.45 13.81 5.84
C PHE A 114 2.22 14.39 4.43
N THR A 115 0.98 14.38 3.95
CA THR A 115 0.59 14.79 2.59
C THR A 115 0.25 16.28 2.45
N GLY A 116 0.05 17.00 3.55
CA GLY A 116 -0.54 18.33 3.53
C GLY A 116 -2.05 18.30 3.17
N PRO A 117 -2.66 19.46 2.89
CA PRO A 117 -4.12 19.59 2.82
C PRO A 117 -4.77 19.15 1.51
N ASN A 118 -3.98 18.79 0.49
CA ASN A 118 -4.47 18.33 -0.81
C ASN A 118 -4.08 16.86 -0.97
N ILE A 119 -5.06 15.97 -0.79
CA ILE A 119 -4.82 14.55 -0.53
C ILE A 119 -5.44 13.72 -1.65
N MET A 120 -4.61 12.92 -2.31
CA MET A 120 -5.01 11.90 -3.26
C MET A 120 -4.96 10.53 -2.58
N ALA A 121 -6.06 9.77 -2.63
CA ALA A 121 -6.00 8.33 -2.44
C ALA A 121 -5.50 7.72 -3.75
N MET A 122 -4.32 7.07 -3.72
CA MET A 122 -3.62 6.62 -4.93
C MET A 122 -3.72 5.12 -5.16
N HIS A 123 -3.71 4.32 -4.08
CA HIS A 123 -3.79 2.85 -4.18
C HIS A 123 -4.64 2.26 -3.04
N THR A 124 -5.61 1.43 -3.41
CA THR A 124 -6.59 0.82 -2.51
C THR A 124 -6.37 -0.70 -2.47
N MET A 125 -6.36 -1.29 -1.26
CA MET A 125 -6.19 -2.73 -1.06
C MET A 125 -6.94 -3.22 0.18
N LEU A 126 -7.64 -4.35 0.05
CA LEU A 126 -8.08 -5.16 1.18
C LEU A 126 -7.44 -6.54 1.03
N ILE A 127 -6.61 -6.92 2.00
CA ILE A 127 -5.82 -8.14 2.03
C ILE A 127 -6.45 -9.12 3.02
N ASN A 128 -7.12 -10.14 2.51
CA ASN A 128 -7.66 -11.25 3.29
C ASN A 128 -6.65 -12.40 3.26
N LYS A 129 -5.76 -12.44 4.25
CA LYS A 129 -4.61 -13.34 4.20
C LYS A 129 -5.02 -14.80 4.49
N PRO A 130 -4.91 -15.74 3.54
CA PRO A 130 -5.25 -17.14 3.80
C PRO A 130 -4.24 -17.77 4.78
N PRO A 131 -4.65 -18.78 5.56
CA PRO A 131 -3.74 -19.58 6.38
C PRO A 131 -2.58 -20.14 5.54
N ASP A 132 -1.35 -20.09 6.06
CA ASP A 132 -0.21 -20.70 5.39
C ASP A 132 -0.33 -22.23 5.46
N SER A 133 -0.46 -22.89 4.30
CA SER A 133 -0.52 -24.34 4.16
C SER A 133 0.84 -25.04 4.36
N GLY A 134 1.83 -24.33 4.91
CA GLY A 134 3.23 -24.73 5.04
C GLY A 134 4.06 -24.42 3.79
N LYS A 135 3.40 -24.14 2.67
CA LYS A 135 4.02 -23.82 1.36
C LYS A 135 4.57 -22.40 1.26
N LYS A 136 4.21 -21.49 2.18
CA LYS A 136 4.69 -20.08 2.22
C LYS A 136 4.31 -19.22 1.01
N THR A 137 3.49 -19.74 0.07
CA THR A 137 3.05 -19.03 -1.15
C THR A 137 2.24 -17.77 -0.86
N SER A 138 1.47 -17.74 0.24
CA SER A 138 0.68 -16.58 0.67
C SER A 138 1.49 -15.47 1.35
N ARG A 139 2.81 -15.66 1.54
CA ARG A 139 3.68 -14.71 2.23
C ARG A 139 4.10 -13.56 1.32
N HIS A 140 3.79 -12.32 1.71
CA HIS A 140 4.48 -11.15 1.15
C HIS A 140 5.98 -11.15 1.56
N PRO A 141 6.92 -11.00 0.61
CA PRO A 141 8.32 -10.77 0.93
C PRO A 141 8.52 -9.38 1.57
N LEU A 142 9.69 -9.13 2.17
CA LEU A 142 10.05 -7.79 2.63
C LEU A 142 10.31 -6.91 1.41
N HIS A 143 9.57 -5.80 1.30
CA HIS A 143 9.56 -4.89 0.15
C HIS A 143 9.49 -3.42 0.58
N GLN A 144 9.50 -2.51 -0.38
CA GLN A 144 9.20 -1.09 -0.18
C GLN A 144 8.08 -0.74 -1.15
N ASP A 145 6.93 -0.26 -0.66
CA ASP A 145 5.77 0.09 -1.51
C ASP A 145 6.14 1.07 -2.65
N LEU A 146 7.11 1.95 -2.37
CA LEU A 146 7.67 2.91 -3.33
C LEU A 146 8.28 2.27 -4.59
N HIS A 147 8.61 0.97 -4.57
CA HIS A 147 8.99 0.20 -5.78
C HIS A 147 7.85 0.17 -6.82
N TYR A 148 6.61 0.11 -6.36
CA TYR A 148 5.41 0.11 -7.21
C TYR A 148 4.94 1.53 -7.57
N PHE A 149 5.33 2.55 -6.80
CA PHE A 149 4.87 3.92 -7.01
C PHE A 149 5.84 4.71 -7.90
N LEU A 150 5.35 5.15 -9.05
CA LEU A 150 6.06 6.02 -9.99
C LEU A 150 5.76 7.51 -9.79
N PHE A 151 5.49 7.91 -8.55
CA PHE A 151 5.30 9.32 -8.15
C PHE A 151 6.19 9.70 -6.96
N ARG A 152 6.53 10.99 -6.84
CA ARG A 152 7.53 11.57 -5.93
C ARG A 152 7.14 12.98 -5.46
N PRO A 153 7.67 13.49 -4.33
CA PRO A 153 8.68 12.88 -3.47
C PRO A 153 8.10 11.89 -2.46
N SER A 154 8.90 10.92 -2.03
CA SER A 154 8.45 9.80 -1.18
C SER A 154 8.08 10.19 0.25
N ASN A 155 8.56 11.32 0.76
CA ASN A 155 8.18 11.87 2.06
C ASN A 155 6.82 12.62 2.04
N SER A 156 6.20 12.76 0.87
CA SER A 156 4.83 13.24 0.67
C SER A 156 3.85 12.10 0.34
N ILE A 157 4.25 10.84 0.57
CA ILE A 157 3.44 9.62 0.38
C ILE A 157 3.32 8.92 1.74
N VAL A 158 2.14 8.44 2.11
CA VAL A 158 1.91 7.73 3.38
C VAL A 158 0.98 6.53 3.21
N CYS A 159 1.30 5.45 3.93
CA CYS A 159 0.44 4.29 4.08
C CYS A 159 -0.36 4.44 5.39
N ALA A 160 -1.70 4.39 5.32
CA ALA A 160 -2.57 4.32 6.50
C ALA A 160 -3.09 2.89 6.66
N TRP A 161 -3.10 2.37 7.89
CA TRP A 161 -3.27 0.95 8.16
C TRP A 161 -4.19 0.70 9.36
N THR A 162 -5.27 -0.07 9.17
CA THR A 162 -6.34 -0.24 10.18
C THR A 162 -6.92 -1.65 10.22
N ALA A 163 -6.50 -2.47 11.20
CA ALA A 163 -6.88 -3.89 11.26
C ALA A 163 -8.40 -4.13 11.34
N MET A 164 -8.89 -5.07 10.52
CA MET A 164 -10.29 -5.50 10.48
C MET A 164 -10.59 -6.72 11.38
N GLU A 165 -9.56 -7.27 12.02
CA GLU A 165 -9.65 -8.35 13.01
C GLU A 165 -8.48 -8.24 14.02
N HIS A 166 -8.44 -9.13 15.01
CA HIS A 166 -7.26 -9.25 15.88
C HIS A 166 -6.11 -9.92 15.13
N ILE A 167 -5.02 -9.18 14.89
CA ILE A 167 -3.86 -9.68 14.14
C ILE A 167 -2.63 -9.77 15.04
N ASP A 168 -2.01 -10.94 15.07
CA ASP A 168 -0.85 -11.28 15.89
C ASP A 168 0.26 -11.95 15.07
N ARG A 169 1.23 -12.61 15.72
CA ARG A 169 2.30 -13.36 15.03
C ARG A 169 1.85 -14.69 14.42
N ASN A 170 0.71 -15.23 14.83
CA ASN A 170 0.23 -16.56 14.46
C ASN A 170 -0.65 -16.50 13.19
N ASN A 171 -1.61 -15.57 13.09
CA ASN A 171 -2.24 -15.25 11.79
C ASN A 171 -1.33 -14.36 10.92
N GLY A 172 -0.37 -13.67 11.53
CA GLY A 172 0.84 -13.20 10.89
C GLY A 172 0.71 -11.80 10.27
N CYS A 173 0.58 -10.83 11.17
CA CYS A 173 1.01 -9.44 11.09
C CYS A 173 2.07 -9.06 10.03
N LEU A 174 2.06 -7.77 9.65
CA LEU A 174 3.18 -7.12 8.97
C LEU A 174 4.47 -7.28 9.77
N VAL A 175 5.59 -7.17 9.06
CA VAL A 175 6.92 -7.04 9.66
C VAL A 175 7.60 -5.82 9.07
N VAL A 176 8.07 -4.90 9.94
CA VAL A 176 8.86 -3.74 9.55
C VAL A 176 10.25 -3.76 10.19
N LEU A 177 11.22 -3.17 9.50
CA LEU A 177 12.57 -2.92 9.99
C LEU A 177 12.68 -1.42 10.30
N PRO A 178 12.68 -0.99 11.57
CA PRO A 178 12.65 0.42 11.93
C PRO A 178 13.79 1.24 11.33
N GLY A 179 13.52 2.50 11.00
CA GLY A 179 14.50 3.45 10.47
C GLY A 179 14.88 3.26 8.99
N THR A 180 14.59 2.10 8.39
CA THR A 180 14.95 1.80 6.98
C THR A 180 14.34 2.76 5.95
N HIS A 181 13.25 3.45 6.30
CA HIS A 181 12.65 4.54 5.49
C HIS A 181 13.61 5.71 5.16
N LYS A 182 14.75 5.81 5.87
CA LYS A 182 15.82 6.80 5.63
C LYS A 182 16.80 6.38 4.54
N GLY A 183 16.80 5.10 4.17
CA GLY A 183 17.64 4.56 3.10
C GLY A 183 17.08 4.86 1.71
N PRO A 184 17.85 4.54 0.65
CA PRO A 184 17.36 4.61 -0.72
C PRO A 184 16.27 3.56 -0.99
N LEU A 185 15.61 3.70 -2.15
CA LEU A 185 14.89 2.58 -2.76
C LEU A 185 15.91 1.50 -3.14
N LYS A 186 15.79 0.30 -2.55
CA LYS A 186 16.63 -0.86 -2.87
C LYS A 186 16.25 -1.46 -4.25
N PRO A 187 17.08 -2.36 -4.80
CA PRO A 187 16.63 -3.27 -5.85
C PRO A 187 15.65 -4.31 -5.30
N HIS A 188 14.62 -4.64 -6.09
CA HIS A 188 13.67 -5.71 -5.79
C HIS A 188 13.55 -6.64 -6.98
N ASP A 189 13.25 -7.91 -6.70
CA ASP A 189 13.14 -8.98 -7.69
C ASP A 189 12.18 -10.07 -7.18
N TYR A 190 11.79 -11.01 -8.04
CA TYR A 190 10.96 -12.15 -7.63
C TYR A 190 11.75 -13.12 -6.74
N PRO A 191 11.31 -13.37 -5.49
CA PRO A 191 11.98 -14.31 -4.60
C PRO A 191 12.00 -15.73 -5.20
N GLN A 192 13.18 -16.35 -5.20
CA GLN A 192 13.36 -17.72 -5.68
C GLN A 192 12.90 -18.72 -4.60
N TRP A 193 11.59 -18.84 -4.42
CA TRP A 193 10.95 -19.71 -3.43
C TRP A 193 10.36 -20.97 -4.06
N GLU A 194 10.49 -22.09 -3.36
CA GLU A 194 9.82 -23.36 -3.71
C GLU A 194 8.31 -23.18 -3.68
N GLY A 195 7.61 -23.71 -4.70
CA GLY A 195 6.18 -23.44 -4.92
C GLY A 195 5.87 -22.14 -5.67
N GLY A 196 6.87 -21.30 -5.93
CA GLY A 196 6.73 -20.04 -6.65
C GLY A 196 6.25 -18.88 -5.76
N VAL A 197 6.01 -17.73 -6.40
CA VAL A 197 5.59 -16.48 -5.74
C VAL A 197 4.45 -15.86 -6.55
N ASN A 198 3.50 -15.22 -5.86
CA ASN A 198 2.40 -14.51 -6.50
C ASN A 198 2.90 -13.37 -7.40
N ILE A 199 2.18 -13.16 -8.51
CA ILE A 199 2.36 -12.01 -9.41
C ILE A 199 2.37 -10.69 -8.61
N MET A 200 3.29 -9.80 -8.95
CA MET A 200 3.54 -8.50 -8.30
C MET A 200 3.95 -8.59 -6.82
N PHE A 201 4.57 -9.68 -6.35
CA PHE A 201 5.19 -9.78 -5.01
C PHE A 201 6.74 -9.71 -5.11
N TYR A 202 7.25 -8.56 -5.54
CA TYR A 202 8.69 -8.26 -5.58
C TYR A 202 9.27 -8.13 -4.15
N GLY A 203 10.41 -8.75 -3.90
CA GLY A 203 11.14 -8.69 -2.61
C GLY A 203 12.50 -7.99 -2.73
N ILE A 204 12.94 -7.30 -1.67
CA ILE A 204 14.26 -6.68 -1.60
C ILE A 204 15.35 -7.75 -1.74
N GLN A 205 16.25 -7.61 -2.71
CA GLN A 205 17.37 -8.55 -2.91
C GLN A 205 18.40 -8.48 -1.77
N ASP A 206 18.70 -7.28 -1.26
CA ASP A 206 19.69 -7.05 -0.19
C ASP A 206 19.13 -6.21 0.98
N TYR A 207 19.00 -6.85 2.14
CA TYR A 207 18.77 -6.22 3.44
C TYR A 207 19.54 -6.99 4.52
N ASP A 208 20.07 -6.28 5.53
CA ASP A 208 20.67 -6.95 6.68
C ASP A 208 19.59 -7.70 7.48
N LYS A 209 19.77 -9.02 7.56
CA LYS A 209 18.85 -9.98 8.17
C LYS A 209 18.78 -9.84 9.69
N ASN A 210 19.80 -9.22 10.31
CA ASN A 210 19.93 -9.03 11.76
C ASN A 210 19.16 -7.81 12.29
N ASN A 211 18.66 -6.93 11.41
CA ASN A 211 17.81 -5.81 11.81
C ASN A 211 16.66 -6.25 12.72
N ALA A 212 16.45 -5.51 13.81
CA ALA A 212 15.32 -5.70 14.71
C ALA A 212 14.00 -5.61 13.95
N ARG A 213 13.11 -6.58 14.16
CA ARG A 213 11.85 -6.72 13.43
C ARG A 213 10.68 -6.39 14.33
N VAL A 214 9.95 -5.32 14.01
CA VAL A 214 8.72 -4.95 14.70
C VAL A 214 7.53 -5.50 13.93
N HIS A 215 6.53 -5.99 14.65
CA HIS A 215 5.34 -6.61 14.09
C HIS A 215 4.16 -5.64 14.19
N LEU A 216 3.49 -5.38 13.05
CA LEU A 216 2.43 -4.36 12.90
C LEU A 216 1.23 -4.94 12.14
N THR A 217 0.17 -4.16 11.93
CA THR A 217 -1.05 -4.59 11.23
C THR A 217 -1.36 -3.66 10.06
N ILE A 218 -1.84 -4.22 8.90
CA ILE A 218 -3.74 -3.77 6.76
C ILE A 218 -4.00 -2.37 5.96
N SER A 219 -3.45 -2.21 4.74
CA SER A 219 -2.99 -0.92 4.16
C SER A 219 -3.85 -0.27 3.06
N CYS A 220 -3.86 1.07 3.04
CA CYS A 220 -4.15 1.94 1.88
C CYS A 220 -3.07 3.03 1.74
N HIS A 221 -2.83 3.54 0.52
CA HIS A 221 -1.78 4.52 0.24
C HIS A 221 -2.29 5.86 -0.32
N PHE A 222 -1.82 6.95 0.29
CA PHE A 222 -2.17 8.33 -0.02
C PHE A 222 -0.93 9.13 -0.45
N ALA A 223 -1.13 10.19 -1.21
CA ALA A 223 -0.09 11.15 -1.61
C ALA A 223 -0.58 12.61 -1.58
N ASP A 224 0.35 13.54 -1.40
CA ASP A 224 0.17 14.96 -1.68
C ASP A 224 -0.18 15.16 -3.16
N ALA A 225 -1.25 15.90 -3.47
CA ALA A 225 -1.64 16.21 -4.85
C ALA A 225 -0.58 17.01 -5.63
N ASN A 226 0.41 17.61 -4.93
CA ASN A 226 1.59 18.28 -5.51
C ASN A 226 2.71 17.31 -5.90
N CYS A 227 2.60 16.01 -5.61
CA CYS A 227 3.55 15.01 -6.13
C CYS A 227 3.54 14.99 -7.66
N HIS A 228 4.63 14.50 -8.25
CA HIS A 228 4.80 14.36 -9.70
C HIS A 228 5.15 12.93 -10.07
N TYR A 229 4.73 12.51 -11.25
CA TYR A 229 5.14 11.24 -11.86
C TYR A 229 6.60 11.32 -12.33
N ILE A 230 7.31 10.19 -12.29
CA ILE A 230 8.69 10.04 -12.75
C ILE A 230 8.77 9.07 -13.94
N ASP A 231 9.75 9.29 -14.83
CA ASP A 231 10.17 8.25 -15.79
C ASP A 231 10.85 7.11 -15.03
N LEU A 232 10.58 5.87 -15.45
CA LEU A 232 11.15 4.65 -14.87
C LEU A 232 12.28 4.06 -15.72
N LYS A 233 12.50 4.57 -16.92
CA LYS A 233 13.53 4.08 -17.85
C LYS A 233 14.93 4.18 -17.25
N GLY A 234 15.67 3.08 -17.24
CA GLY A 234 16.99 2.96 -16.62
C GLY A 234 16.98 2.92 -15.08
N THR A 235 15.81 2.77 -14.44
CA THR A 235 15.69 2.71 -12.97
C THR A 235 15.39 1.28 -12.48
N ASN A 236 15.59 1.05 -11.18
CA ASN A 236 15.20 -0.19 -10.49
C ASN A 236 13.68 -0.49 -10.55
N GLN A 237 12.86 0.40 -11.11
CA GLN A 237 11.41 0.24 -11.25
C GLN A 237 10.95 -0.06 -12.70
N GLU A 238 11.86 -0.13 -13.68
CA GLU A 238 11.46 -0.27 -15.10
C GLU A 238 10.66 -1.56 -15.37
N ASN A 239 11.02 -2.67 -14.70
CA ASN A 239 10.37 -3.97 -14.92
C ASN A 239 8.96 -4.03 -14.32
N VAL A 240 8.79 -3.59 -13.06
CA VAL A 240 7.46 -3.52 -12.41
C VAL A 240 6.54 -2.52 -13.12
N GLY A 241 7.09 -1.47 -13.75
CA GLY A 241 6.34 -0.59 -14.64
C GLY A 241 5.74 -1.34 -15.84
N LYS A 242 6.53 -2.14 -16.57
CA LYS A 242 6.04 -2.95 -17.70
C LYS A 242 4.97 -3.95 -17.25
N GLU A 243 5.18 -4.61 -16.10
CA GLU A 243 4.21 -5.56 -15.57
C GLU A 243 2.88 -4.88 -15.17
N MET A 244 2.91 -3.64 -14.67
CA MET A 244 1.69 -2.85 -14.43
C MET A 244 0.92 -2.54 -15.71
N GLU A 245 1.59 -2.15 -16.81
CA GLU A 245 0.92 -1.89 -18.08
C GLU A 245 0.28 -3.17 -18.64
N GLU A 246 0.98 -4.31 -18.57
CA GLU A 246 0.43 -5.61 -18.93
C GLU A 246 -0.81 -6.00 -18.10
N VAL A 247 -0.74 -5.87 -16.77
CA VAL A 247 -1.84 -6.20 -15.85
C VAL A 247 -3.04 -5.30 -16.12
N PHE A 248 -2.83 -3.99 -16.32
CA PHE A 248 -3.89 -3.05 -16.68
C PHE A 248 -4.55 -3.42 -18.02
N CYS A 249 -3.77 -3.73 -19.05
CA CYS A 249 -4.30 -4.16 -20.36
C CYS A 249 -5.16 -5.43 -20.24
N LYS A 250 -4.73 -6.40 -19.41
CA LYS A 250 -5.46 -7.65 -19.15
C LYS A 250 -6.78 -7.45 -18.40
N ILE A 251 -6.87 -6.45 -17.52
CA ILE A 251 -8.07 -6.16 -16.72
C ILE A 251 -9.09 -5.33 -17.51
N TYR A 252 -8.65 -4.23 -18.12
CA TYR A 252 -9.56 -3.25 -18.75
C TYR A 252 -9.82 -3.51 -20.23
N GLY A 253 -9.10 -4.45 -20.87
CA GLY A 253 -9.22 -4.77 -22.29
C GLY A 253 -8.75 -3.66 -23.24
N GLN A 254 -8.14 -2.60 -22.70
CA GLN A 254 -7.67 -1.43 -23.43
C GLN A 254 -6.15 -1.36 -23.41
N LYS A 255 -5.54 -0.92 -24.52
CA LYS A 255 -4.13 -0.54 -24.52
C LYS A 255 -4.00 0.81 -23.80
N THR A 256 -3.28 0.82 -22.68
CA THR A 256 -2.84 2.08 -22.05
C THR A 256 -1.92 2.86 -22.98
N THR A 257 -1.96 4.19 -22.90
CA THR A 257 -1.01 5.11 -23.55
C THR A 257 0.24 5.36 -22.70
N SER A 258 0.14 5.24 -21.37
CA SER A 258 1.29 5.28 -20.45
C SER A 258 0.93 4.85 -19.02
N LEU A 259 1.95 4.43 -18.26
CA LEU A 259 1.90 4.31 -16.79
C LEU A 259 1.34 5.54 -16.07
N LYS A 260 1.58 6.76 -16.56
CA LYS A 260 1.02 7.98 -15.96
C LYS A 260 -0.50 7.96 -16.03
N ASP A 261 -1.07 7.58 -17.18
CA ASP A 261 -2.50 7.59 -17.41
C ASP A 261 -3.21 6.58 -16.49
N ILE A 262 -2.59 5.41 -16.26
CA ILE A 262 -3.07 4.40 -15.29
C ILE A 262 -3.21 5.00 -13.88
N TRP A 263 -2.18 5.65 -13.36
CA TRP A 263 -2.26 6.26 -12.01
C TRP A 263 -3.15 7.50 -11.96
N THR A 264 -3.17 8.29 -13.03
CA THR A 264 -4.06 9.45 -13.17
C THR A 264 -5.55 9.02 -13.15
N PHE A 265 -5.86 7.87 -13.76
CA PHE A 265 -7.18 7.25 -13.78
C PHE A 265 -7.58 6.61 -12.45
N ARG A 266 -6.64 5.99 -11.72
CA ARG A 266 -6.90 5.35 -10.40
C ARG A 266 -7.04 6.36 -9.26
N GLY A 267 -6.24 7.42 -9.27
CA GLY A 267 -6.19 8.41 -8.18
C GLY A 267 -7.52 9.14 -7.96
N ARG A 268 -7.96 9.27 -6.70
CA ARG A 268 -9.15 10.04 -6.29
C ARG A 268 -8.75 11.15 -5.32
N VAL A 269 -9.33 12.34 -5.47
CA VAL A 269 -9.21 13.41 -4.47
C VAL A 269 -10.06 13.03 -3.26
N VAL A 270 -9.47 13.02 -2.06
CA VAL A 270 -10.18 12.75 -0.79
C VAL A 270 -10.17 13.95 0.16
N LYS A 271 -9.29 14.93 -0.05
CA LYS A 271 -9.32 16.25 0.61
C LYS A 271 -8.65 17.32 -0.25
N GLY A 272 -9.12 18.56 -0.16
CA GLY A 272 -8.53 19.69 -0.88
C GLY A 272 -8.85 19.66 -2.37
N LYS A 273 -7.83 19.80 -3.23
CA LYS A 273 -7.96 19.84 -4.69
C LYS A 273 -6.94 18.91 -5.37
N ARG A 274 -7.28 18.41 -6.56
CA ARG A 274 -6.29 17.86 -7.50
C ARG A 274 -5.37 18.99 -7.98
N ILE A 275 -4.07 18.73 -8.12
CA ILE A 275 -3.08 19.75 -8.52
C ILE A 275 -2.20 19.22 -9.66
N ASN A 276 -1.45 18.13 -9.44
CA ASN A 276 -0.48 17.62 -10.41
C ASN A 276 -0.47 16.09 -10.58
N LEU A 277 -0.80 15.31 -9.52
CA LEU A 277 -1.16 13.89 -9.67
C LEU A 277 -2.54 13.71 -10.32
#